data_AF-A0AAA9SDQ1-F1
#
_entry.id   AF-A0AAA9SDQ1-F1
#
_cell.length_a   1.000
_cell.length_b   1.000
_cell.length_c   1.000
_cell.angle_alpha   90.00
_cell.angle_beta   90.00
_cell.angle_gamma   90.00
#
_symmetry.space_group_name_H-M   'P 1'
#
loop_
_entity.id
_entity.type
_entity.pdbx_description
1 polymer ?
#
loop_
_entity_poly.entity_id
_entity_poly.type
_entity_poly.pdbx_seq_one_letter_code
_entity_poly.pdbx_strand_id
1 'polypeptide(L)'
;MLKNSGESGHPCLVPDFSGNIPEFDNLYLDMNGIIHQCSHPNDDDVHFRISDDKIFTDIFHYLEVLFRIIKPRKVFFMAVDGVAPRAKMNQQRGRRFR
;
A
#
# COMPACT_ATOMS: atom_id res chain seq x y z
N MET A 1 -17.63 -9.12 -26.01
CA MET A 1 -18.92 -9.57 -25.45
C MET A 1 -18.63 -10.15 -24.08
N LEU A 2 -19.18 -9.52 -23.04
CA LEU A 2 -18.76 -9.57 -21.65
C LEU A 2 -18.93 -10.97 -21.02
N LYS A 3 -17.89 -11.48 -20.36
CA LYS A 3 -18.05 -12.41 -19.23
C LYS A 3 -17.65 -11.65 -17.96
N ASN A 4 -18.66 -11.19 -17.24
CA ASN A 4 -18.53 -10.81 -15.83
C ASN A 4 -17.99 -12.03 -15.07
N SER A 5 -16.75 -11.95 -14.58
CA SER A 5 -16.11 -12.97 -13.75
C SER A 5 -15.85 -12.36 -12.37
N GLY A 6 -16.95 -12.03 -11.69
CA GLY A 6 -16.95 -11.58 -10.30
C GLY A 6 -17.24 -12.75 -9.35
N GLU A 7 -16.37 -13.77 -9.33
CA GLU A 7 -16.28 -14.75 -8.22
C GLU A 7 -14.81 -15.19 -8.12
N SER A 8 -13.98 -14.34 -7.52
CA SER A 8 -12.60 -14.67 -7.22
C SER A 8 -12.53 -15.42 -5.88
N GLY A 9 -12.15 -16.70 -5.93
CA GLY A 9 -11.40 -17.45 -4.90
C GLY A 9 -11.88 -17.42 -3.45
N HIS A 10 -12.21 -18.59 -2.90
CA HIS A 10 -12.37 -18.90 -1.46
C HIS A 10 -12.92 -17.75 -0.59
N PRO A 11 -14.27 -17.60 -0.48
CA PRO A 11 -14.90 -16.50 0.25
C PRO A 11 -14.56 -16.43 1.75
N CYS A 12 -13.92 -17.48 2.31
CA CYS A 12 -13.46 -17.52 3.69
C CYS A 12 -12.10 -16.83 3.94
N LEU A 13 -11.39 -16.36 2.90
CA LEU A 13 -10.07 -15.74 3.07
C LEU A 13 -10.12 -14.28 3.53
N VAL A 14 -11.27 -13.61 3.39
CA VAL A 14 -11.46 -12.24 3.85
C VAL A 14 -12.37 -12.26 5.07
N PRO A 15 -11.81 -12.37 6.28
CA PRO A 15 -12.61 -12.33 7.51
C PRO A 15 -13.25 -10.94 7.68
N ASP A 16 -14.49 -10.92 8.17
CA ASP A 16 -15.14 -9.70 8.63
C ASP A 16 -14.60 -9.31 10.00
N PHE A 17 -14.07 -8.09 10.11
CA PHE A 17 -13.51 -7.55 11.36
C PHE A 17 -14.49 -6.61 12.09
N SER A 18 -15.77 -6.57 11.69
CA SER A 18 -16.80 -5.70 12.26
C SER A 18 -17.01 -5.84 13.77
N GLY A 19 -16.63 -6.98 14.36
CA GLY A 19 -16.80 -7.28 15.78
C GLY A 19 -15.58 -6.97 16.66
N ASN A 20 -14.39 -7.43 16.29
CA ASN A 20 -13.13 -7.21 17.02
C ASN A 20 -11.93 -7.53 16.11
N ILE A 21 -10.92 -6.65 16.12
CA ILE A 21 -9.64 -6.89 15.46
C ILE A 21 -8.79 -7.77 16.40
N PRO A 22 -8.26 -8.92 15.93
CA PRO A 22 -7.36 -9.75 16.74
C PRO A 22 -6.11 -8.98 17.19
N GLU A 23 -5.47 -9.45 18.26
CA GLU A 23 -4.17 -8.90 18.65
C GLU A 23 -3.06 -9.39 17.72
N PHE A 24 -2.16 -8.47 17.35
CA PHE A 24 -1.00 -8.77 16.53
C PHE A 24 0.30 -8.47 17.27
N ASP A 25 1.27 -9.36 17.16
CA ASP A 25 2.61 -9.11 17.69
C ASP A 25 3.44 -8.24 16.74
N ASN A 26 3.32 -8.48 15.43
CA ASN A 26 4.21 -7.92 14.43
C ASN A 26 3.40 -7.32 13.28
N LEU A 27 3.70 -6.08 12.91
CA LEU A 27 3.16 -5.40 11.74
C LEU A 27 4.31 -5.08 10.77
N TYR A 28 4.17 -5.49 9.52
CA TYR A 28 5.13 -5.25 8.44
C TYR A 28 4.46 -4.43 7.34
N LEU A 29 5.02 -3.28 6.99
CA LEU A 29 4.50 -2.40 5.96
C LEU A 29 5.46 -2.28 4.77
N ASP A 30 4.91 -2.45 3.56
CA ASP A 30 5.54 -2.04 2.30
C ASP A 30 5.16 -0.57 2.05
N MET A 31 6.13 0.31 2.23
CA MET A 31 5.94 1.75 2.11
C MET A 31 5.73 2.20 0.66
N ASN A 32 6.15 1.43 -0.33
CA ASN A 32 6.07 1.87 -1.73
C ASN A 32 4.62 2.09 -2.16
N GLY A 33 3.69 1.24 -1.70
CA GLY A 33 2.26 1.41 -1.96
C GLY A 33 1.68 2.65 -1.28
N ILE A 34 2.06 2.91 -0.03
CA ILE A 34 1.61 4.09 0.73
C ILE A 34 2.13 5.37 0.07
N ILE A 35 3.43 5.42 -0.25
CA ILE A 35 4.06 6.57 -0.89
C ILE A 35 3.42 6.84 -2.26
N HIS A 36 3.13 5.81 -3.05
CA HIS A 36 2.45 5.95 -4.33
C HIS A 36 1.07 6.61 -4.15
N GLN A 37 0.24 6.09 -3.23
CA GLN A 37 -1.10 6.60 -2.97
C GLN A 37 -1.10 8.06 -2.48
N CYS A 38 -0.13 8.44 -1.63
CA CYS A 38 -0.04 9.79 -1.08
C CYS A 38 0.55 10.82 -2.07
N SER A 39 1.39 10.38 -3.00
CA SER A 39 2.03 11.28 -3.98
C SER A 39 1.23 11.43 -5.28
N HIS A 40 0.52 10.38 -5.69
CA HIS A 40 -0.24 10.31 -6.94
C HIS A 40 -1.61 9.66 -6.69
N PRO A 41 -2.54 10.34 -5.99
CA PRO A 41 -3.87 9.81 -5.69
C PRO A 41 -4.75 9.65 -6.95
N ASN A 42 -4.39 10.29 -8.07
CA ASN A 42 -5.08 10.16 -9.35
C ASN A 42 -4.05 10.10 -10.49
N ASP A 43 -3.92 8.94 -11.14
CA ASP A 43 -2.98 8.71 -12.25
C ASP A 43 -3.42 9.43 -13.55
N ASP A 44 -4.66 9.93 -13.63
CA ASP A 44 -5.21 10.54 -14.84
C ASP A 44 -4.77 12.01 -15.04
N ASP A 45 -4.25 12.69 -14.01
CA ASP A 45 -3.82 14.08 -14.09
C ASP A 45 -2.30 14.23 -14.02
N VAL A 46 -1.68 14.27 -15.20
CA VAL A 46 -0.22 14.40 -15.39
C VAL A 46 0.33 15.75 -14.88
N HIS A 47 -0.53 16.75 -14.66
CA HIS A 47 -0.13 18.05 -14.14
C HIS A 47 -0.40 18.22 -12.64
N PHE A 48 -0.97 17.21 -11.99
CA PHE A 48 -1.21 17.25 -10.58
C PHE A 48 0.11 17.37 -9.82
N ARG A 49 0.22 18.41 -8.99
CA ARG A 49 1.39 18.67 -8.15
C ARG A 49 0.93 18.81 -6.71
N ILE A 50 1.42 17.93 -5.86
CA ILE A 50 1.33 18.07 -4.40
C ILE A 50 2.69 18.55 -3.90
N SER A 51 2.69 19.43 -2.90
CA SER A 51 3.92 19.81 -2.19
C SER A 51 4.46 18.64 -1.36
N ASP A 52 5.78 18.52 -1.27
CA ASP A 52 6.41 17.47 -0.45
C ASP A 52 5.85 17.45 0.99
N ASP A 53 5.65 18.62 1.60
CA ASP A 53 5.06 18.75 2.95
C ASP A 53 3.69 18.08 3.08
N LYS A 54 2.84 18.22 2.06
CA LYS A 54 1.52 17.57 2.06
C LYS A 54 1.65 16.06 1.85
N ILE A 55 2.54 15.61 0.97
CA ILE A 55 2.81 14.17 0.77
C ILE A 55 3.27 13.54 2.10
N PHE A 56 4.23 14.16 2.78
CA PHE A 56 4.70 13.67 4.08
C PHE A 56 3.60 13.66 5.14
N THR A 57 2.79 14.72 5.21
CA THR A 57 1.65 14.78 6.13
C THR A 57 0.67 13.64 5.88
N ASP A 58 0.34 13.36 4.62
CA ASP A 58 -0.58 12.29 4.24
C ASP A 58 0.03 10.90 4.55
N ILE A 59 1.34 10.70 4.32
CA ILE A 59 2.05 9.45 4.68
C ILE A 59 1.98 9.23 6.20
N PHE A 60 2.31 10.25 7.00
CA PHE A 60 2.28 10.13 8.46
C PHE A 60 0.88 9.83 8.98
N HIS A 61 -0.14 10.49 8.43
CA HIS A 61 -1.52 10.23 8.79
C HIS A 61 -1.92 8.78 8.48
N TYR A 62 -1.56 8.27 7.30
CA TYR A 62 -1.85 6.89 6.90
C TYR A 62 -1.18 5.87 7.84
N LEU A 63 0.09 6.10 8.17
CA LEU A 63 0.84 5.26 9.12
C LEU A 63 0.22 5.29 10.52
N GLU A 64 -0.18 6.47 11.00
CA GLU A 64 -0.80 6.62 12.32
C GLU A 64 -2.10 5.82 12.40
N VAL A 65 -2.97 5.95 11.40
CA VAL A 65 -4.25 5.22 11.33
C VAL A 65 -4.00 3.72 11.35
N LEU A 66 -3.12 3.20 10.48
CA LEU A 66 -2.80 1.77 10.45
C LEU A 66 -2.25 1.26 11.78
N PHE A 67 -1.31 1.99 12.38
CA PHE A 67 -0.71 1.60 13.65
C PHE A 67 -1.75 1.57 14.78
N ARG A 68 -2.65 2.55 14.83
CA ARG A 68 -3.71 2.63 15.85
C ARG A 68 -4.79 1.56 15.70
N ILE A 69 -5.04 1.10 14.47
CA ILE A 69 -5.98 0.01 14.19
C ILE A 69 -5.37 -1.33 14.63
N ILE A 70 -4.14 -1.63 14.21
CA ILE A 70 -3.52 -2.95 14.39
C ILE A 70 -2.86 -3.13 15.77
N LYS A 71 -2.29 -2.06 16.34
CA LYS A 71 -1.63 -2.02 17.66
C LYS A 71 -0.60 -3.16 17.87
N PRO A 72 0.47 -3.23 17.06
CA PRO A 72 1.46 -4.31 17.19
C PRO A 72 2.15 -4.27 18.56
N ARG A 73 2.26 -5.43 19.22
CA ARG A 73 2.81 -5.52 20.60
C ARG A 73 4.33 -5.64 20.66
N LYS A 74 4.99 -6.06 19.58
CA LYS A 74 6.43 -6.36 19.55
C LYS A 74 7.17 -5.63 18.44
N VAL A 75 6.79 -5.85 17.18
CA VAL A 75 7.53 -5.32 16.02
C VAL A 75 6.62 -4.46 15.17
N PHE A 76 7.08 -3.25 14.87
CA PHE A 76 6.53 -2.44 13.80
C PHE A 76 7.65 -2.17 12.78
N PHE A 77 7.60 -2.84 11.64
CA PHE A 77 8.62 -2.80 10.61
C PHE A 77 8.08 -2.15 9.34
N MET A 78 8.80 -1.16 8.84
CA MET A 78 8.47 -0.44 7.61
C MET A 78 9.63 -0.58 6.62
N ALA A 79 9.34 -1.00 5.40
CA ALA A 79 10.34 -1.17 4.35
C ALA A 79 10.02 -0.32 3.13
N VAL A 80 11.05 0.32 2.57
CA VAL A 80 11.02 1.02 1.27
C VAL A 80 11.89 0.22 0.30
N ASP A 81 11.50 0.17 -0.98
CA ASP A 81 12.30 -0.54 -2.00
C ASP A 81 13.66 0.14 -2.18
N GLY A 82 14.73 -0.61 -1.93
CA GLY A 82 16.09 -0.25 -2.32
C GLY A 82 16.43 -0.65 -3.76
N VAL A 83 17.71 -0.88 -4.03
CA VAL A 83 18.14 -1.38 -5.34
C VAL A 83 17.60 -2.79 -5.57
N ALA A 84 16.80 -2.96 -6.62
CA ALA A 84 16.19 -4.23 -6.97
C ALA A 84 17.14 -5.12 -7.80
N PRO A 85 16.97 -6.45 -7.80
CA PRO A 85 17.71 -7.35 -8.69
C PRO A 85 17.38 -7.09 -10.16
N ARG A 86 18.32 -7.42 -11.06
CA ARG A 86 18.23 -7.11 -12.50
C ARG A 86 16.91 -7.53 -13.17
N ALA A 87 16.38 -8.70 -12.80
CA ALA A 87 15.10 -9.18 -13.33
C ALA A 87 13.94 -8.23 -12.99
N LYS A 88 13.85 -7.75 -11.73
CA LYS A 88 12.84 -6.79 -11.28
C LYS A 88 13.11 -5.40 -11.87
N MET A 89 14.37 -5.00 -12.02
CA MET A 89 14.73 -3.75 -12.69
C MET A 89 14.23 -3.69 -14.13
N ASN A 90 14.35 -4.78 -14.90
CA ASN A 90 13.83 -4.83 -16.28
C ASN A 90 12.30 -4.67 -16.33
N GLN A 91 11.57 -5.27 -15.37
CA GLN A 91 10.12 -5.11 -15.27
C GLN A 91 9.73 -3.69 -14.85
N GLN A 92 10.39 -3.11 -13.84
CA GLN A 92 10.17 -1.73 -13.41
C GLN A 92 10.46 -0.73 -14.53
N ARG A 93 11.54 -0.97 -15.28
CA ARG A 93 11.87 -0.21 -16.48
C ARG A 93 10.72 -0.30 -17.49
N GLY A 94 10.28 -1.50 -17.85
CA GLY A 94 9.15 -1.68 -18.77
C GLY A 94 7.88 -0.91 -18.37
N ARG A 95 7.58 -0.84 -17.05
CA ARG A 95 6.45 -0.06 -16.54
C ARG A 95 6.64 1.46 -16.69
N ARG A 96 7.84 1.98 -16.44
CA ARG A 96 8.15 3.43 -16.50
C ARG A 96 8.25 3.99 -17.92
N PHE A 97 8.44 3.13 -18.92
CA PHE A 97 8.58 3.50 -20.32
C PHE A 97 7.31 3.22 -21.15
N ARG A 98 6.22 2.83 -20.50
CA ARG A 98 4.89 2.75 -21.10
C ARG A 98 4.12 4.02 -20.75
#